data_AF-A0A3M1EKE2-F1
#
_entry.id   AF-A0A3M1EKE2-F1
#
_cell.length_a   1.000
_cell.length_b   1.000
_cell.length_c   1.000
_cell.angle_alpha   90.00
_cell.angle_beta   90.00
_cell.angle_gamma   90.00
#
_symmetry.space_group_name_H-M   'P 1'
#
loop_
_entity.id
_entity.type
_entity.pdbx_description
1 polymer ?
#
loop_
_entity_poly.entity_id
_entity_poly.type
_entity_poly.pdbx_seq_one_letter_code
_entity_poly.pdbx_strand_id
1 'polypeptide(L)'
;MRSAICSANNPLLFPYPSQTGLLLACLLLLISGQAVGGLLAPVYPGAVHAPEYDSGKFEVWLSPDPPEKVSAWYRKALGREPEHPIGKHDWFPVLTAKEVWRIFKEAGRNPHWAFDEETVGVDVRYHPLAAHVDDVEYTRAQMGTCTSDHFMILRDLIARGMGSEADFNRLCEKYGWIEHAFYRLHDPDGLRQPMDKYLLAEDKKRLTRVARASAADAEALGRRVQELVMQGRFKEAGKLMESLQGAHGASAELPNDAWEQWVQHLEKVAHAAYRTWIRIHKHPLEWSPER
;
A
#
# COMPACT_ATOMS: atom_id res chain seq x y z
N MET A 1 64.35 33.52 49.19
CA MET A 1 64.01 32.78 50.42
C MET A 1 62.56 33.08 50.80
N ARG A 2 61.81 32.05 51.22
CA ARG A 2 60.37 32.00 51.61
C ARG A 2 59.42 31.82 50.41
N SER A 3 59.00 30.57 50.14
CA SER A 3 57.83 29.84 50.70
C SER A 3 56.56 30.20 49.91
N ALA A 4 56.05 29.39 48.98
CA ALA A 4 55.50 28.02 49.03
C ALA A 4 54.11 27.91 49.69
N ILE A 5 53.23 27.20 48.95
CA ILE A 5 51.97 26.52 49.31
C ILE A 5 50.67 27.35 49.20
N CYS A 6 49.82 27.00 48.23
CA CYS A 6 48.51 26.39 48.51
C CYS A 6 47.88 25.74 47.28
N SER A 7 47.45 24.50 47.51
CA SER A 7 46.78 23.55 46.65
C SER A 7 45.27 23.74 46.73
N ALA A 8 44.54 23.56 45.63
CA ALA A 8 43.10 23.33 45.66
C ALA A 8 42.67 22.34 44.56
N ASN A 9 42.38 21.14 45.05
CA ASN A 9 41.60 20.03 44.50
C ASN A 9 40.60 20.40 43.39
N ASN A 10 40.64 19.64 42.29
CA ASN A 10 39.55 19.54 41.31
C ASN A 10 39.08 18.08 41.25
N PRO A 11 37.85 17.74 41.66
CA PRO A 11 37.34 16.37 41.58
C PRO A 11 36.89 16.05 40.15
N LEU A 12 37.40 14.95 39.61
CA LEU A 12 36.96 14.34 38.36
C LEU A 12 35.56 13.75 38.56
N LEU A 13 34.54 14.41 37.99
CA LEU A 13 33.19 13.88 37.87
C LEU A 13 33.13 12.92 36.67
N PHE A 14 33.09 11.62 36.94
CA PHE A 14 32.72 10.60 35.95
C PHE A 14 31.19 10.58 35.76
N PRO A 15 30.67 10.69 34.53
CA PRO A 15 29.24 10.51 34.27
C PRO A 15 28.87 9.03 34.38
N TYR A 16 27.99 8.70 35.32
CA TYR A 16 27.31 7.41 35.39
C TYR A 16 26.32 7.29 34.21
N PRO A 17 26.36 6.22 33.39
CA PRO A 17 25.29 5.94 32.44
C PRO A 17 24.01 5.61 33.22
N SER A 18 22.94 6.32 32.90
CA SER A 18 21.62 6.15 33.49
C SER A 18 21.10 4.73 33.27
N GLN A 19 20.80 4.01 34.37
CA GLN A 19 20.28 2.65 34.37
C GLN A 19 18.87 2.52 33.72
N THR A 20 18.25 3.62 33.32
CA THR A 20 16.96 3.63 32.62
C THR A 20 17.04 3.15 31.17
N GLY A 21 18.22 3.15 30.54
CA GLY A 21 18.40 2.65 29.17
C GLY A 21 18.40 1.11 29.03
N LEU A 22 18.78 0.38 30.09
CA LEU A 22 18.94 -1.08 30.00
C LEU A 22 17.62 -1.84 30.17
N LEU A 23 16.67 -1.29 30.94
CA LEU A 23 15.37 -1.91 31.17
C LEU A 23 14.43 -1.81 29.95
N LEU A 24 14.55 -0.75 29.13
CA LEU A 24 13.78 -0.63 27.89
C LEU A 24 14.26 -1.59 26.79
N ALA A 25 15.57 -1.87 26.75
CA ALA A 25 16.15 -2.83 25.80
C ALA A 25 15.77 -4.28 26.11
N CYS A 26 15.67 -4.66 27.39
CA CYS A 26 15.19 -6.00 27.79
C CYS A 26 13.68 -6.18 27.56
N LEU A 27 12.87 -5.12 27.68
CA LEU A 27 11.43 -5.21 27.40
C LEU A 27 11.13 -5.40 25.91
N LEU A 28 11.95 -4.84 25.02
CA LEU A 28 11.83 -5.04 23.57
C LEU A 28 12.28 -6.44 23.11
N LEU A 29 13.17 -7.11 23.84
CA LEU A 29 13.61 -8.48 23.52
C LEU A 29 12.60 -9.56 23.95
N LEU A 30 11.70 -9.28 24.90
CA LEU A 30 10.70 -10.22 25.39
C LEU A 30 9.40 -10.28 24.55
N ILE A 31 9.19 -9.34 23.61
CA ILE A 31 8.06 -9.38 22.67
C ILE A 31 8.37 -10.30 21.46
N SER A 32 9.62 -10.74 21.31
CA SER A 32 10.10 -11.52 20.15
C SER A 32 9.73 -13.01 20.13
N GLY A 33 9.06 -13.54 21.16
CA GLY A 33 9.06 -14.98 21.42
C GLY A 33 7.71 -15.69 21.40
N GLN A 34 6.59 -14.99 21.17
CA GLN A 34 5.33 -15.70 21.00
C GLN A 34 5.16 -16.05 19.53
N ALA A 35 5.43 -17.32 19.20
CA ALA A 35 4.87 -17.96 18.02
C ALA A 35 3.34 -17.88 18.16
N VAL A 36 2.77 -16.75 17.76
CA VAL A 36 1.32 -16.57 17.69
C VAL A 36 0.83 -17.56 16.64
N GLY A 37 0.04 -18.56 17.05
CA GLY A 37 -0.76 -19.37 16.14
C GLY A 37 0.02 -20.26 15.16
N GLY A 38 1.06 -20.95 15.62
CA GLY A 38 1.64 -22.06 14.83
C GLY A 38 2.38 -21.67 13.55
N LEU A 39 2.69 -20.39 13.39
CA LEU A 39 3.57 -19.92 12.32
C LEU A 39 5.00 -20.44 12.50
N LEU A 40 5.65 -20.80 11.38
CA LEU A 40 7.02 -21.31 11.37
C LEU A 40 8.09 -20.22 11.51
N ALA A 41 7.71 -18.95 11.37
CA ALA A 41 8.62 -17.82 11.47
C ALA A 41 7.95 -16.64 12.20
N PRO A 42 8.73 -15.74 12.83
CA PRO A 42 8.19 -14.55 13.45
C PRO A 42 7.62 -13.59 12.40
N VAL A 43 6.57 -12.87 12.77
CA VAL A 43 5.95 -11.84 11.94
C VAL A 43 6.85 -10.60 11.87
N TYR A 44 7.01 -10.03 10.68
CA TYR A 44 7.75 -8.79 10.48
C TYR A 44 7.13 -7.62 11.29
N PRO A 45 7.91 -6.86 12.07
CA PRO A 45 7.37 -5.76 12.89
C PRO A 45 6.64 -4.70 12.05
N GLY A 46 5.40 -4.39 12.44
CA GLY A 46 4.56 -3.43 11.74
C GLY A 46 3.83 -3.98 10.52
N ALA A 47 4.00 -5.27 10.19
CA ALA A 47 3.15 -5.92 9.19
C ALA A 47 1.72 -6.12 9.74
N VAL A 48 0.74 -6.04 8.84
CA VAL A 48 -0.69 -6.16 9.14
C VAL A 48 -1.20 -7.49 8.57
N HIS A 49 -1.81 -8.32 9.41
CA HIS A 49 -2.39 -9.61 9.00
C HIS A 49 -3.53 -9.40 7.99
N ALA A 50 -3.50 -10.09 6.85
CA ALA A 50 -4.48 -10.00 5.77
C ALA A 50 -5.23 -11.33 5.55
N PRO A 51 -6.16 -11.70 6.46
CA PRO A 51 -6.81 -13.01 6.48
C PRO A 51 -7.61 -13.35 5.22
N GLU A 52 -8.01 -12.35 4.43
CA GLU A 52 -8.66 -12.59 3.13
C GLU A 52 -7.77 -13.31 2.11
N TYR A 53 -6.46 -13.39 2.37
CA TYR A 53 -5.48 -14.05 1.53
C TYR A 53 -4.86 -15.27 2.20
N ASP A 54 -5.27 -15.61 3.42
CA ASP A 54 -4.79 -16.78 4.13
C ASP A 54 -5.23 -18.07 3.41
N SER A 55 -4.47 -19.13 3.65
CA SER A 55 -4.84 -20.48 3.26
C SER A 55 -4.82 -21.40 4.48
N GLY A 56 -5.20 -22.67 4.29
CA GLY A 56 -4.97 -23.70 5.30
C GLY A 56 -3.49 -23.93 5.63
N LYS A 57 -2.56 -23.47 4.76
CA LYS A 57 -1.13 -23.73 4.87
C LYS A 57 -0.30 -22.54 5.34
N PHE A 58 -0.73 -21.31 5.08
CA PHE A 58 0.02 -20.09 5.39
C PHE A 58 -0.89 -18.93 5.77
N GLU A 59 -0.32 -17.95 6.47
CA GLU A 59 -0.95 -16.66 6.70
C GLU A 59 -0.24 -15.57 5.90
N VAL A 60 -1.01 -14.57 5.48
CA VAL A 60 -0.52 -13.43 4.70
C VAL A 60 -0.44 -12.19 5.58
N TRP A 61 0.68 -11.50 5.45
CA TRP A 61 0.96 -10.26 6.16
C TRP A 61 1.42 -9.20 5.16
N LEU A 62 0.89 -8.00 5.26
CA LEU A 62 1.24 -6.88 4.39
C LEU A 62 2.08 -5.86 5.15
N SER A 63 3.14 -5.35 4.54
CA SER A 63 4.03 -4.36 5.17
C SER A 63 4.15 -3.08 4.31
N PRO A 64 4.09 -1.88 4.92
CA PRO A 64 4.35 -0.63 4.22
C PRO A 64 5.84 -0.46 3.87
N ASP A 65 6.73 -1.20 4.55
CA ASP A 65 8.16 -1.15 4.29
C ASP A 65 8.51 -1.81 2.94
N PRO A 66 9.58 -1.34 2.27
CA PRO A 66 10.05 -1.94 1.03
C PRO A 66 10.57 -3.37 1.26
N PRO A 67 10.45 -4.25 0.25
CA PRO A 67 10.75 -5.67 0.39
C PRO A 67 12.22 -5.93 0.74
N GLU A 68 13.18 -5.11 0.30
CA GLU A 68 14.59 -5.26 0.66
C GLU A 68 14.83 -5.12 2.17
N LYS A 69 14.07 -4.22 2.83
CA LYS A 69 14.13 -4.02 4.29
C LYS A 69 13.50 -5.20 5.02
N VAL A 70 12.37 -5.70 4.53
CA VAL A 70 11.67 -6.87 5.09
C VAL A 70 12.55 -8.12 4.96
N SER A 71 13.14 -8.35 3.79
CA SER A 71 14.06 -9.44 3.53
C SER A 71 15.31 -9.38 4.40
N ALA A 72 15.94 -8.22 4.53
CA ALA A 72 17.11 -8.05 5.41
C ALA A 72 16.79 -8.38 6.87
N TRP A 73 15.56 -8.08 7.31
CA TRP A 73 15.09 -8.49 8.63
C TRP A 73 14.95 -10.01 8.75
N TYR A 74 14.34 -10.69 7.77
CA TYR A 74 14.22 -12.15 7.80
C TYR A 74 15.57 -12.87 7.73
N ARG A 75 16.55 -12.35 6.95
CA ARG A 75 17.93 -12.88 6.98
C ARG A 75 18.51 -12.90 8.38
N LYS A 76 18.34 -11.80 9.11
CA LYS A 76 18.81 -11.66 10.49
C LYS A 76 18.00 -12.51 11.47
N ALA A 77 16.67 -12.53 11.34
CA ALA A 77 15.76 -13.22 12.25
C ALA A 77 15.89 -14.75 12.14
N LEU A 78 16.12 -15.26 10.93
CA LEU A 78 16.23 -16.69 10.65
C LEU A 78 17.69 -17.19 10.58
N GLY A 79 18.66 -16.28 10.49
CA GLY A 79 20.08 -16.62 10.34
C GLY A 79 20.39 -17.34 9.03
N ARG A 80 19.65 -17.04 7.96
CA ARG A 80 19.71 -17.72 6.66
C ARG A 80 19.58 -16.72 5.51
N GLU A 81 20.31 -16.98 4.43
CA GLU A 81 20.08 -16.29 3.16
C GLU A 81 18.87 -16.92 2.43
N PRO A 82 18.12 -16.15 1.62
CA PRO A 82 17.04 -16.72 0.83
C PRO A 82 17.60 -17.64 -0.27
N GLU A 83 16.89 -18.74 -0.58
CA GLU A 83 17.29 -19.70 -1.63
C GLU A 83 17.15 -19.13 -3.04
N HIS A 84 16.24 -18.16 -3.22
CA HIS A 84 15.97 -17.52 -4.49
C HIS A 84 16.09 -15.99 -4.39
N PRO A 85 17.30 -15.42 -4.21
CA PRO A 85 17.51 -13.99 -4.03
C PRO A 85 17.21 -13.15 -5.29
N ILE A 86 16.66 -13.73 -6.35
CA ILE A 86 16.60 -13.11 -7.68
C ILE A 86 15.17 -12.71 -8.03
N GLY A 87 14.89 -11.43 -7.80
CA GLY A 87 13.86 -10.58 -8.42
C GLY A 87 12.40 -10.79 -8.01
N LYS A 88 11.97 -12.02 -7.79
CA LYS A 88 10.52 -12.32 -7.69
C LYS A 88 10.00 -12.24 -6.26
N HIS A 89 10.79 -12.78 -5.35
CA HIS A 89 10.53 -12.94 -3.94
C HIS A 89 11.78 -13.47 -3.23
N ASP A 90 11.95 -13.17 -1.96
CA ASP A 90 12.96 -13.81 -1.13
C ASP A 90 12.29 -14.97 -0.41
N TRP A 91 12.66 -16.18 -0.80
CA TRP A 91 12.21 -17.41 -0.17
C TRP A 91 13.16 -17.86 0.92
N PHE A 92 12.69 -17.88 2.17
CA PHE A 92 13.43 -18.32 3.34
C PHE A 92 12.89 -19.67 3.83
N PRO A 93 13.51 -20.80 3.45
CA PRO A 93 13.09 -22.11 3.93
C PRO A 93 13.34 -22.23 5.43
N VAL A 94 12.32 -22.64 6.18
CA VAL A 94 12.41 -22.95 7.60
C VAL A 94 12.52 -24.46 7.79
N LEU A 95 11.60 -25.23 7.20
CA LEU A 95 11.68 -26.69 7.15
C LEU A 95 11.86 -27.18 5.71
N THR A 96 12.71 -28.18 5.57
CA THR A 96 12.93 -28.91 4.32
C THR A 96 11.74 -29.84 4.02
N ALA A 97 11.56 -30.22 2.76
CA ALA A 97 10.54 -31.20 2.37
C ALA A 97 10.69 -32.54 3.14
N LYS A 98 11.92 -32.97 3.44
CA LYS A 98 12.21 -34.16 4.25
C LYS A 98 11.69 -34.04 5.68
N GLU A 99 11.83 -32.86 6.29
CA GLU A 99 11.33 -32.61 7.65
C GLU A 99 9.81 -32.55 7.69
N VAL A 100 9.18 -31.89 6.71
CA VAL A 100 7.73 -31.88 6.55
C VAL A 100 7.19 -33.31 6.40
N TRP A 101 7.83 -34.13 5.56
CA TRP A 101 7.43 -35.53 5.36
C TRP A 101 7.56 -36.36 6.65
N ARG A 102 8.64 -36.17 7.41
CA ARG A 102 8.82 -36.82 8.72
C ARG A 102 7.69 -36.43 9.68
N ILE A 103 7.35 -35.14 9.77
CA ILE A 103 6.26 -34.64 10.63
C ILE A 103 4.93 -35.33 10.29
N PHE A 104 4.58 -35.43 9.00
CA PHE A 104 3.35 -36.10 8.60
C PHE A 104 3.33 -37.59 8.96
N LYS A 105 4.45 -38.27 8.70
CA LYS A 105 4.59 -39.70 9.01
C LYS A 105 4.43 -39.97 10.50
N GLU A 106 5.06 -39.16 11.36
CA GLU A 106 5.00 -39.29 12.81
C GLU A 106 3.58 -39.01 13.36
N ALA A 107 2.85 -38.10 12.72
CA ALA A 107 1.46 -37.80 13.07
C ALA A 107 0.43 -38.82 12.54
N GLY A 108 0.87 -39.88 11.85
CA GLY A 108 -0.02 -40.86 11.22
C GLY A 108 -0.88 -40.28 10.08
N ARG A 109 -0.50 -39.12 9.54
CA ARG A 109 -1.17 -38.50 8.39
C ARG A 109 -0.50 -39.00 7.11
N ASN A 110 -1.28 -39.50 6.16
CA ASN A 110 -0.71 -39.96 4.89
C ASN A 110 -0.34 -38.72 4.04
N PRO A 111 0.93 -38.56 3.62
CA PRO A 111 1.45 -37.34 2.98
C PRO A 111 1.06 -37.18 1.51
N HIS A 112 0.26 -38.08 0.92
CA HIS A 112 -0.23 -38.00 -0.46
C HIS A 112 -0.91 -36.66 -0.87
N TRP A 113 -1.36 -35.81 0.07
CA TRP A 113 -1.87 -34.45 -0.22
C TRP A 113 -0.81 -33.34 -0.07
N ALA A 114 0.44 -33.70 0.25
CA ALA A 114 1.56 -32.80 0.52
C ALA A 114 2.65 -32.82 -0.57
N PHE A 115 2.34 -33.24 -1.80
CA PHE A 115 3.30 -33.29 -2.92
C PHE A 115 3.10 -32.05 -3.83
N ASP A 116 4.13 -31.33 -4.30
CA ASP A 116 5.53 -31.67 -4.62
C ASP A 116 6.53 -30.74 -3.92
N GLU A 117 7.63 -31.27 -3.37
CA GLU A 117 8.87 -30.53 -3.02
C GLU A 117 8.74 -29.24 -2.17
N GLU A 118 7.57 -28.96 -1.59
CA GLU A 118 7.32 -27.72 -0.85
C GLU A 118 8.19 -27.70 0.42
N THR A 119 9.30 -26.96 0.35
CA THR A 119 9.89 -26.37 1.54
C THR A 119 8.85 -25.44 2.16
N VAL A 120 8.86 -25.32 3.48
CA VAL A 120 7.93 -24.42 4.20
C VAL A 120 8.73 -23.36 4.91
N GLY A 121 8.23 -22.14 4.89
CA GLY A 121 9.03 -21.00 5.29
C GLY A 121 8.36 -19.67 5.03
N VAL A 122 9.16 -18.65 4.75
CA VAL A 122 8.71 -17.28 4.53
C VAL A 122 8.94 -16.87 3.08
N ASP A 123 7.88 -16.37 2.44
CA ASP A 123 7.90 -15.81 1.09
C ASP A 123 7.72 -14.29 1.18
N VAL A 124 8.79 -13.52 0.93
CA VAL A 124 8.75 -12.05 0.89
C VAL A 124 8.67 -11.58 -0.56
N ARG A 125 7.52 -11.10 -1.02
CA ARG A 125 7.28 -10.73 -2.43
C ARG A 125 7.50 -9.25 -2.68
N TYR A 126 8.16 -8.97 -3.81
CA TYR A 126 8.53 -7.61 -4.24
C TYR A 126 7.46 -6.95 -5.11
N HIS A 127 6.67 -7.72 -5.87
CA HIS A 127 5.75 -7.18 -6.87
C HIS A 127 4.61 -8.16 -7.23
N PRO A 128 3.35 -7.70 -7.43
CA PRO A 128 2.24 -8.55 -7.86
C PRO A 128 2.34 -8.99 -9.33
N LEU A 129 3.00 -8.20 -10.20
CA LEU A 129 3.12 -8.47 -11.65
C LEU A 129 4.49 -9.00 -12.12
N ALA A 130 5.51 -9.08 -11.27
CA ALA A 130 6.82 -9.55 -11.72
C ALA A 130 6.82 -11.08 -11.84
N ALA A 131 6.82 -11.60 -13.07
CA ALA A 131 6.90 -13.03 -13.35
C ALA A 131 8.36 -13.51 -13.49
N HIS A 132 9.27 -12.64 -13.93
CA HIS A 132 10.69 -12.92 -14.19
C HIS A 132 11.64 -11.85 -13.60
N VAL A 133 12.94 -12.17 -13.55
CA VAL A 133 13.98 -11.30 -12.98
C VAL A 133 14.19 -10.06 -13.83
N ASP A 134 14.21 -10.25 -15.14
CA ASP A 134 14.29 -9.16 -16.13
C ASP A 134 13.05 -8.26 -16.05
N ASP A 135 11.93 -8.77 -15.50
CA ASP A 135 10.73 -7.99 -15.26
C ASP A 135 10.89 -7.01 -14.11
N VAL A 136 11.84 -7.14 -13.17
CA VAL A 136 11.93 -6.20 -12.03
C VAL A 136 12.54 -4.88 -12.45
N GLU A 137 13.64 -4.91 -13.20
CA GLU A 137 14.23 -3.71 -13.79
C GLU A 137 13.35 -3.17 -14.92
N TYR A 138 12.75 -4.05 -15.74
CA TYR A 138 11.76 -3.65 -16.73
C TYR A 138 10.52 -3.02 -16.10
N THR A 139 9.99 -3.59 -15.02
CA THR A 139 8.85 -3.01 -14.30
C THR A 139 9.25 -1.74 -13.59
N ARG A 140 10.46 -1.64 -13.03
CA ARG A 140 11.00 -0.37 -12.50
C ARG A 140 11.18 0.69 -13.58
N ALA A 141 11.49 0.30 -14.82
CA ALA A 141 11.50 1.19 -15.98
C ALA A 141 10.08 1.53 -16.49
N GLN A 142 9.13 0.59 -16.40
CA GLN A 142 7.70 0.81 -16.69
C GLN A 142 6.96 1.58 -15.59
N MET A 143 7.48 1.63 -14.36
CA MET A 143 7.03 2.57 -13.32
C MET A 143 7.18 4.03 -13.77
N GLY A 144 7.96 4.30 -14.82
CA GLY A 144 8.00 5.61 -15.47
C GLY A 144 6.70 5.99 -16.20
N THR A 145 5.82 5.02 -16.49
CA THR A 145 4.51 5.31 -17.10
C THR A 145 3.41 5.09 -16.08
N CYS A 146 3.13 6.12 -15.28
CA CYS A 146 1.91 6.26 -14.52
C CYS A 146 0.68 6.12 -15.43
N THR A 147 0.14 4.91 -15.49
CA THR A 147 -0.85 4.50 -16.50
C THR A 147 -2.12 3.97 -15.87
N SER A 148 -2.13 3.76 -14.56
CA SER A 148 -3.36 3.42 -13.84
C SER A 148 -4.37 4.56 -13.91
N ASP A 149 -5.64 4.20 -13.75
CA ASP A 149 -6.75 5.14 -13.66
C ASP A 149 -6.52 6.29 -12.67
N HIS A 150 -5.74 6.07 -11.60
CA HIS A 150 -5.37 7.09 -10.63
C HIS A 150 -4.58 8.23 -11.29
N PHE A 151 -3.71 7.95 -12.24
CA PHE A 151 -2.89 8.97 -12.89
C PHE A 151 -3.50 9.45 -14.21
N MET A 152 -4.28 8.63 -14.90
CA MET A 152 -4.98 9.05 -16.12
C MET A 152 -5.89 10.25 -15.88
N ILE A 153 -6.53 10.36 -14.71
CA ILE A 153 -7.32 11.54 -14.35
C ILE A 153 -6.46 12.80 -14.23
N LEU A 154 -5.25 12.72 -13.69
CA LEU A 154 -4.34 13.88 -13.64
C LEU A 154 -3.94 14.34 -15.04
N ARG A 155 -3.71 13.40 -15.98
CA ARG A 155 -3.46 13.74 -17.39
C ARG A 155 -4.63 14.48 -18.02
N ASP A 156 -5.86 14.03 -17.75
CA ASP A 156 -7.07 14.72 -18.21
C ASP A 156 -7.18 16.12 -17.61
N LEU A 157 -6.78 16.31 -16.34
CA LEU A 157 -6.76 17.63 -15.68
C LEU A 157 -5.70 18.58 -16.28
N ILE A 158 -4.52 18.06 -16.65
CA ILE A 158 -3.49 18.84 -17.38
C ILE A 158 -4.02 19.32 -18.73
N ALA A 159 -4.69 18.43 -19.48
CA ALA A 159 -5.31 18.79 -20.76
C ALA A 159 -6.39 19.88 -20.63
N ARG A 160 -6.94 20.07 -19.42
CA ARG A 160 -7.90 21.12 -19.07
C ARG A 160 -7.24 22.37 -18.46
N GLY A 161 -5.91 22.41 -18.36
CA GLY A 161 -5.16 23.54 -17.82
C GLY A 161 -5.15 23.62 -16.29
N MET A 162 -5.51 22.55 -15.57
CA MET A 162 -5.56 22.52 -14.09
C MET A 162 -4.27 22.02 -13.43
N GLY A 163 -3.21 21.77 -14.19
CA GLY A 163 -1.92 21.30 -13.70
C GLY A 163 -0.85 21.38 -14.78
N SER A 164 0.37 20.96 -14.46
CA SER A 164 1.48 20.94 -15.42
C SER A 164 2.09 19.55 -15.57
N GLU A 165 2.70 19.29 -16.73
CA GLU A 165 3.45 18.05 -16.99
C GLU A 165 4.59 17.84 -16.00
N ALA A 166 5.24 18.94 -15.58
CA ALA A 166 6.31 18.89 -14.58
C ALA A 166 5.78 18.45 -13.21
N ASP A 167 4.57 18.87 -12.82
CA ASP A 167 3.96 18.45 -11.55
C ASP A 167 3.51 17.00 -11.61
N PHE A 168 2.95 16.58 -12.75
CA PHE A 168 2.58 15.19 -13.01
C PHE A 168 3.78 14.25 -12.86
N ASN A 169 4.91 14.57 -13.51
CA ASN A 169 6.12 13.76 -13.41
C ASN A 169 6.63 13.64 -11.96
N ARG A 170 6.57 14.73 -11.17
CA ARG A 170 6.93 14.68 -9.74
C ARG A 170 5.98 13.80 -8.92
N LEU A 171 4.68 13.83 -9.22
CA LEU A 171 3.70 12.95 -8.59
C LEU A 171 3.94 11.49 -8.97
N CYS A 172 4.33 11.23 -10.21
CA CYS A 172 4.71 9.90 -10.67
C CYS A 172 5.93 9.34 -9.97
N GLU A 173 7.00 10.13 -9.85
CA GLU A 173 8.18 9.73 -9.08
C GLU A 173 7.84 9.42 -7.61
N LYS A 174 6.96 10.22 -7.01
CA LYS A 174 6.56 10.07 -5.60
C LYS A 174 5.61 8.89 -5.36
N TYR A 175 4.60 8.73 -6.21
CA TYR A 175 3.47 7.84 -5.98
C TYR A 175 3.33 6.70 -6.99
N GLY A 176 4.11 6.64 -8.07
CA GLY A 176 3.97 5.62 -9.12
C GLY A 176 4.05 4.18 -8.60
N TRP A 177 4.74 3.97 -7.48
CA TRP A 177 4.80 2.66 -6.81
C TRP A 177 3.43 2.13 -6.35
N ILE A 178 2.40 2.97 -6.18
CA ILE A 178 1.06 2.54 -5.76
C ILE A 178 0.35 1.69 -6.83
N GLU A 179 0.73 1.81 -8.10
CA GLU A 179 0.17 1.00 -9.20
C GLU A 179 0.45 -0.50 -9.04
N HIS A 180 1.44 -0.80 -8.20
CA HIS A 180 2.00 -2.12 -8.01
C HIS A 180 2.02 -2.54 -6.54
N ALA A 181 1.42 -1.73 -5.66
CA ALA A 181 1.32 -2.07 -4.27
C ALA A 181 0.29 -3.18 -4.03
N PHE A 182 0.38 -3.80 -2.86
CA PHE A 182 -0.63 -4.69 -2.33
C PHE A 182 -1.65 -3.89 -1.54
N TYR A 183 -2.91 -4.31 -1.58
CA TYR A 183 -4.00 -3.66 -0.88
C TYR A 183 -4.77 -4.69 -0.09
N ARG A 184 -5.36 -4.27 1.04
CA ARG A 184 -6.39 -5.05 1.71
C ARG A 184 -7.64 -5.10 0.84
N LEU A 185 -8.39 -6.20 0.94
CA LEU A 185 -9.73 -6.24 0.38
C LEU A 185 -10.68 -5.45 1.27
N HIS A 186 -11.43 -4.55 0.64
CA HIS A 186 -12.53 -3.83 1.23
C HIS A 186 -13.84 -4.47 0.73
N ASP A 187 -14.79 -4.68 1.63
CA ASP A 187 -16.06 -5.36 1.33
C ASP A 187 -17.26 -4.43 1.63
N PRO A 188 -17.39 -3.29 0.93
CA PRO A 188 -18.58 -2.47 1.04
C PRO A 188 -19.73 -3.20 0.35
N ASP A 189 -20.83 -3.41 1.07
CA ASP A 189 -22.07 -3.97 0.53
C ASP A 189 -21.95 -5.41 -0.04
N GLY A 190 -20.96 -6.20 0.41
CA GLY A 190 -20.75 -7.58 -0.04
C GLY A 190 -19.94 -7.73 -1.34
N LEU A 191 -19.40 -6.63 -1.88
CA LEU A 191 -18.53 -6.62 -3.05
C LEU A 191 -17.06 -6.46 -2.64
N ARG A 192 -16.39 -7.59 -2.41
CA ARG A 192 -14.95 -7.62 -2.13
C ARG A 192 -14.14 -7.07 -3.29
N GLN A 193 -13.46 -5.95 -3.05
CA GLN A 193 -12.55 -5.32 -4.02
C GLN A 193 -11.29 -4.78 -3.32
N PRO A 194 -10.16 -4.69 -4.03
CA PRO A 194 -8.97 -4.01 -3.51
C PRO A 194 -9.26 -2.55 -3.09
N MET A 195 -8.62 -2.11 -2.00
CA MET A 195 -8.84 -0.77 -1.44
C MET A 195 -8.58 0.37 -2.44
N ASP A 196 -7.57 0.26 -3.32
CA ASP A 196 -7.31 1.26 -4.36
C ASP A 196 -8.53 1.49 -5.27
N LYS A 197 -9.18 0.40 -5.70
CA LYS A 197 -10.36 0.44 -6.57
C LYS A 197 -11.56 1.04 -5.86
N TYR A 198 -11.75 0.70 -4.58
CA TYR A 198 -12.77 1.32 -3.76
C TYR A 198 -12.57 2.83 -3.65
N LEU A 199 -11.36 3.27 -3.26
CA LEU A 199 -11.02 4.68 -3.11
C LEU A 199 -11.17 5.45 -4.42
N LEU A 200 -10.72 4.86 -5.54
CA LEU A 200 -10.88 5.43 -6.87
C LEU A 200 -12.36 5.64 -7.22
N ALA A 201 -13.21 4.64 -6.97
CA ALA A 201 -14.64 4.74 -7.23
C ALA A 201 -15.32 5.79 -6.34
N GLU A 202 -14.96 5.86 -5.06
CA GLU A 202 -15.46 6.85 -4.11
C GLU A 202 -15.12 8.29 -4.55
N ASP A 203 -13.86 8.54 -4.90
CA ASP A 203 -13.40 9.88 -5.25
C ASP A 203 -13.85 10.29 -6.66
N LYS A 204 -13.94 9.36 -7.63
CA LYS A 204 -14.62 9.59 -8.93
C LYS A 204 -16.08 10.00 -8.71
N LYS A 205 -16.80 9.33 -7.80
CA LYS A 205 -18.19 9.71 -7.46
C LYS A 205 -18.27 11.09 -6.82
N ARG A 206 -17.30 11.48 -5.97
CA ARG A 206 -17.26 12.82 -5.37
C ARG A 206 -17.10 13.90 -6.43
N LEU A 207 -16.10 13.76 -7.32
CA LEU A 207 -15.88 14.72 -8.42
C LEU A 207 -17.10 14.81 -9.35
N THR A 208 -17.67 13.67 -9.71
CA THR A 208 -18.84 13.64 -10.61
C THR A 208 -20.13 14.10 -9.95
N ARG A 209 -20.28 14.01 -8.62
CA ARG A 209 -21.46 14.54 -7.91
C ARG A 209 -21.53 16.06 -7.97
N VAL A 210 -20.38 16.74 -7.84
CA VAL A 210 -20.30 18.20 -8.03
C VAL A 210 -20.70 18.56 -9.47
N ALA A 211 -20.17 17.81 -10.44
CA ALA A 211 -20.54 17.94 -11.85
C ALA A 211 -22.02 17.64 -12.15
N ARG A 212 -22.65 16.68 -11.47
CA ARG A 212 -24.08 16.35 -11.62
C ARG A 212 -24.99 17.38 -10.97
N ALA A 213 -24.60 17.97 -9.85
CA ALA A 213 -25.33 19.10 -9.28
C ALA A 213 -25.35 20.27 -10.28
N SER A 214 -24.20 20.57 -10.89
CA SER A 214 -24.09 21.53 -11.99
C SER A 214 -24.94 21.14 -13.22
N ALA A 215 -25.01 19.85 -13.58
CA ALA A 215 -25.87 19.38 -14.68
C ALA A 215 -27.38 19.51 -14.38
N ALA A 216 -27.82 19.28 -13.14
CA ALA A 216 -29.21 19.48 -12.74
C ALA A 216 -29.58 20.98 -12.77
N ASP A 217 -28.64 21.85 -12.36
CA ASP A 217 -28.79 23.30 -12.47
C ASP A 217 -28.84 23.76 -13.94
N ALA A 218 -28.04 23.14 -14.81
CA ALA A 218 -28.08 23.34 -16.26
C ALA A 218 -29.43 22.93 -16.87
N GLU A 219 -29.99 21.79 -16.44
CA GLU A 219 -31.30 21.34 -16.91
C GLU A 219 -32.43 22.28 -16.44
N ALA A 220 -32.37 22.75 -15.19
CA ALA A 220 -33.31 23.74 -14.67
C ALA A 220 -33.22 25.08 -15.43
N LEU A 221 -32.01 25.52 -15.75
CA LEU A 221 -31.76 26.67 -16.63
C LEU A 221 -32.32 26.45 -18.04
N GLY A 222 -32.12 25.26 -18.62
CA GLY A 222 -32.66 24.89 -19.93
C GLY A 222 -34.19 24.95 -19.96
N ARG A 223 -34.87 24.43 -18.93
CA ARG A 223 -36.33 24.56 -18.79
C ARG A 223 -36.76 26.01 -18.68
N ARG A 224 -36.00 26.85 -17.97
CA ARG A 224 -36.31 28.27 -17.82
C ARG A 224 -36.16 29.04 -19.12
N VAL A 225 -35.13 28.73 -19.92
CA VAL A 225 -34.98 29.26 -21.28
C VAL A 225 -36.20 28.88 -22.12
N GLN A 226 -36.60 27.60 -22.10
CA GLN A 226 -37.75 27.12 -22.85
C GLN A 226 -39.05 27.82 -22.45
N GLU A 227 -39.29 28.04 -21.15
CA GLU A 227 -40.42 28.82 -20.64
C GLU A 227 -40.43 30.26 -21.16
N LEU A 228 -39.29 30.95 -21.08
CA LEU A 228 -39.17 32.34 -21.56
C LEU A 228 -39.42 32.43 -23.07
N VAL A 229 -38.95 31.45 -23.83
CA VAL A 229 -39.23 31.33 -25.28
C VAL A 229 -40.72 31.13 -25.53
N MET A 230 -41.39 30.23 -24.82
CA MET A 230 -42.84 30.00 -24.95
C MET A 230 -43.67 31.24 -24.57
N GLN A 231 -43.17 32.08 -23.67
CA GLN A 231 -43.80 33.35 -23.27
C GLN A 231 -43.50 34.52 -24.24
N GLY A 232 -42.73 34.29 -25.31
CA GLY A 232 -42.31 35.35 -26.24
C GLY A 232 -41.25 36.31 -25.68
N ARG A 233 -40.61 35.97 -24.55
CA ARG A 233 -39.59 36.79 -23.86
C ARG A 233 -38.18 36.51 -24.39
N PHE A 234 -38.01 36.60 -25.70
CA PHE A 234 -36.77 36.19 -26.39
C PHE A 234 -35.52 36.95 -25.94
N LYS A 235 -35.64 38.24 -25.57
CA LYS A 235 -34.50 39.04 -25.12
C LYS A 235 -33.93 38.56 -23.77
N GLU A 236 -34.79 38.05 -22.90
CA GLU A 236 -34.39 37.49 -21.62
C GLU A 236 -33.87 36.06 -21.77
N ALA A 237 -34.52 35.26 -22.63
CA ALA A 237 -33.99 33.96 -23.03
C ALA A 237 -32.60 34.08 -23.64
N GLY A 238 -32.35 35.10 -24.48
CA GLY A 238 -31.04 35.39 -25.07
C GLY A 238 -29.97 35.71 -24.02
N LYS A 239 -30.27 36.61 -23.06
CA LYS A 239 -29.34 36.88 -21.95
C LYS A 239 -29.04 35.65 -21.09
N LEU A 240 -30.06 34.81 -20.86
CA LEU A 240 -29.90 33.57 -20.10
C LEU A 240 -29.08 32.55 -20.90
N MET A 241 -29.28 32.45 -22.21
CA MET A 241 -28.46 31.63 -23.11
C MET A 241 -27.02 32.13 -23.23
N GLU A 242 -26.77 33.44 -23.23
CA GLU A 242 -25.41 33.99 -23.18
C GLU A 242 -24.70 33.61 -21.88
N SER A 243 -25.41 33.62 -20.75
CA SER A 243 -24.87 33.11 -19.48
C SER A 243 -24.61 31.60 -19.51
N LEU A 244 -25.39 30.83 -20.29
CA LEU A 244 -25.20 29.40 -20.51
C LEU A 244 -24.08 29.08 -21.49
N GLN A 245 -23.89 29.86 -22.55
CA GLN A 245 -22.80 29.65 -23.53
C GLN A 245 -21.42 29.89 -22.92
N GLY A 246 -21.32 30.76 -21.90
CA GLY A 246 -20.13 30.85 -21.05
C GLY A 246 -19.90 29.61 -20.16
N ALA A 247 -20.96 28.85 -19.86
CA ALA A 247 -20.96 27.73 -18.92
C ALA A 247 -21.09 26.33 -19.57
N HIS A 248 -21.42 26.21 -20.87
CA HIS A 248 -21.77 24.93 -21.53
C HIS A 248 -20.77 24.49 -22.61
N GLY A 249 -19.64 25.19 -22.77
CA GLY A 249 -18.51 24.66 -23.54
C GLY A 249 -17.66 23.64 -22.77
N ALA A 250 -17.84 23.54 -21.44
CA ALA A 250 -17.04 22.69 -20.57
C ALA A 250 -17.76 21.37 -20.28
N SER A 251 -17.09 20.26 -20.64
CA SER A 251 -17.29 18.96 -20.00
C SER A 251 -17.47 19.15 -18.49
N ALA A 252 -18.70 19.00 -17.98
CA ALA A 252 -19.12 19.14 -16.58
C ALA A 252 -18.08 19.82 -15.69
N GLU A 253 -18.23 21.12 -15.46
CA GLU A 253 -17.26 21.96 -14.74
C GLU A 253 -16.72 21.22 -13.51
N LEU A 254 -15.45 20.80 -13.62
CA LEU A 254 -14.74 20.24 -12.50
C LEU A 254 -14.48 21.37 -11.51
N PRO A 255 -14.48 21.08 -10.20
CA PRO A 255 -14.21 22.11 -9.21
C PRO A 255 -12.81 22.70 -9.43
N ASN A 256 -12.62 23.99 -9.11
CA ASN A 256 -11.36 24.70 -9.36
C ASN A 256 -10.15 24.07 -8.65
N ASP A 257 -10.40 23.31 -7.59
CA ASP A 257 -9.41 22.57 -6.79
C ASP A 257 -9.35 21.07 -7.15
N ALA A 258 -9.86 20.67 -8.33
CA ALA A 258 -9.89 19.28 -8.74
C ALA A 258 -8.49 18.64 -8.77
N TRP A 259 -7.46 19.42 -9.15
CA TRP A 259 -6.07 18.97 -9.12
C TRP A 259 -5.62 18.63 -7.69
N GLU A 260 -5.79 19.56 -6.75
CA GLU A 260 -5.42 19.38 -5.35
C GLU A 260 -6.19 18.22 -4.71
N GLN A 261 -7.50 18.11 -4.97
CA GLN A 261 -8.32 17.00 -4.50
C GLN A 261 -7.81 15.65 -5.03
N TRP A 262 -7.30 15.61 -6.25
CA TRP A 262 -6.78 14.38 -6.83
C TRP A 262 -5.36 14.05 -6.36
N VAL A 263 -4.53 15.06 -6.06
CA VAL A 263 -3.26 14.86 -5.34
C VAL A 263 -3.52 14.25 -3.95
N GLN A 264 -4.53 14.75 -3.23
CA GLN A 264 -4.95 14.16 -1.95
C GLN A 264 -5.47 12.73 -2.11
N HIS A 265 -6.14 12.41 -3.23
CA HIS A 265 -6.53 11.04 -3.55
C HIS A 265 -5.32 10.12 -3.68
N LEU A 266 -4.26 10.52 -4.41
CA LEU A 266 -3.03 9.74 -4.51
C LEU A 266 -2.39 9.49 -3.13
N GLU A 267 -2.39 10.51 -2.27
CA GLU A 267 -1.89 10.36 -0.90
C GLU A 267 -2.75 9.39 -0.07
N LYS A 268 -4.08 9.46 -0.18
CA LYS A 268 -5.01 8.52 0.48
C LYS A 268 -4.76 7.08 0.02
N VAL A 269 -4.57 6.85 -1.28
CA VAL A 269 -4.25 5.54 -1.84
C VAL A 269 -2.89 5.05 -1.36
N ALA A 270 -1.88 5.92 -1.36
CA ALA A 270 -0.54 5.59 -0.86
C ALA A 270 -0.54 5.19 0.63
N HIS A 271 -1.37 5.82 1.46
CA HIS A 271 -1.52 5.43 2.87
C HIS A 271 -2.23 4.08 3.06
N ALA A 272 -3.07 3.67 2.11
CA ALA A 272 -3.75 2.38 2.11
C ALA A 272 -2.94 1.25 1.45
N ALA A 273 -1.83 1.60 0.82
CA ALA A 273 -0.98 0.72 0.02
C ALA A 273 0.12 0.07 0.86
N TYR A 274 0.40 -1.19 0.58
CA TYR A 274 1.49 -1.96 1.18
C TYR A 274 2.52 -2.32 0.12
N ARG A 275 3.80 -2.07 0.40
CA ARG A 275 4.89 -2.32 -0.54
C ARG A 275 5.31 -3.77 -0.61
N THR A 276 5.07 -4.53 0.47
CA THR A 276 5.54 -5.91 0.60
C THR A 276 4.43 -6.84 1.02
N TRP A 277 4.38 -8.00 0.37
CA TRP A 277 3.52 -9.12 0.75
C TRP A 277 4.37 -10.24 1.33
N ILE A 278 4.01 -10.72 2.51
CA ILE A 278 4.75 -11.74 3.25
C ILE A 278 3.82 -12.94 3.44
N ARG A 279 4.21 -14.12 2.98
CA ARG A 279 3.53 -15.37 3.35
C ARG A 279 4.36 -16.09 4.38
N ILE A 280 3.75 -16.47 5.49
CA ILE A 280 4.40 -17.24 6.55
C ILE A 280 3.67 -18.57 6.66
N HIS A 281 4.37 -19.67 6.37
CA HIS A 281 3.79 -21.00 6.48
C HIS A 281 3.50 -21.36 7.94
N LYS A 282 2.35 -22.00 8.14
CA LYS A 282 1.98 -22.66 9.40
C LYS A 282 2.75 -23.96 9.54
N HIS A 283 2.85 -24.44 10.77
CA HIS A 283 3.39 -25.75 11.06
C HIS A 283 2.55 -26.83 10.34
N PRO A 284 3.16 -27.86 9.71
CA PRO A 284 2.41 -28.85 8.91
C PRO A 284 1.28 -29.58 9.65
N LEU A 285 1.38 -29.70 10.98
CA LEU A 285 0.32 -30.30 11.81
C LEU A 285 -0.96 -29.46 11.90
N GLU A 286 -0.86 -28.16 11.65
CA GLU A 286 -1.99 -27.24 11.66
C GLU A 286 -2.65 -27.10 10.29
N TRP A 287 -2.05 -27.70 9.26
CA TRP A 287 -2.67 -27.73 7.94
C TRP A 287 -3.97 -28.50 8.03
N SER A 288 -5.06 -27.81 7.69
CA SER A 288 -6.33 -28.46 7.49
C SER A 288 -6.29 -29.18 6.15
N PRO A 289 -6.77 -30.44 6.05
CA PRO A 289 -7.09 -31.01 4.76
C PRO A 289 -8.12 -30.06 4.13
N GLU A 290 -7.78 -29.48 2.98
CA GLU A 290 -8.61 -28.49 2.30
C GLU A 290 -10.05 -29.03 2.16
N ARG A 291 -11.05 -28.20 2.49
CA ARG A 291 -12.47 -28.54 2.35
C ARG A 291 -12.90 -28.50 0.90
#